data_AF-A0A5C6ENB0-F1
#
_entry.id   AF-A0A5C6ENB0-F1
#
_cell.length_a   1.000
_cell.length_b   1.000
_cell.length_c   1.000
_cell.angle_alpha   90.00
_cell.angle_beta   90.00
_cell.angle_gamma   90.00
#
_symmetry.space_group_name_H-M   'P 1'
#
loop_
_entity.id
_entity.type
_entity.pdbx_description
1 polymer ?
#
loop_
_entity_poly.entity_id
_entity_poly.type
_entity_poly.pdbx_seq_one_letter_code
_entity_poly.pdbx_strand_id
1 'polypeptide(L)'
;MRFTRFLLVSFCIVSVRYAHANELTVHLFERTQLTGTYFSEGASAGDVNGDGEVDVVYGPYWFAGPKYDAKHEIYKPVPQNMDRYADNFFSWIHDFSGDGWNDVLVVGFPGTPAYVYENPKQDGWSTHWKKHQVFDWVSNESPQLVNIFGDDKPELVCTRDGFFGFVTMDPNEPLGTWDFHPISEQVTATKFGHGLGIGDINGDGRQDIIHSGGWYEQPKKEADTSRWRHQPAKLSSGYGGAEMHAYDVDGDGDNDVITSDRAHDFGLSWYEQVLGEDGIEFEQHQIMGAHPSENKYGVLFSEPHSVALADIDGDGLKDIVTGKTYWSHHRQSPMWNAGAVVYWFKLVRRDDGVDWIPYKVDSEAGIGRQISIGDVNADGLPDIVVGGMKGAHVLAHTKQSVTKEAWDAAEPKVYSGPKLPSVENANAKRGPKSKTDPKMGLVEGGIEGEVLKCHASGGSVKAQDMSRFSADKWSGNSQLWWTGAKPGDTLDLELPPFTGVVDLEIVLTCASDYGIVQLSLDDHSLGDPIDLYETGVVTTGLLSFPKQSVDGNKHTLRVQIVGANPKAAKAYLFALDYLRIRTANGKFVAGSILVPSVAP
;
A
#
# COMPACT_ATOMS: atom_id res chain seq x y z
N MET A 1 -80.14 20.93 19.94
CA MET A 1 -79.47 22.19 19.57
C MET A 1 -78.15 21.83 18.90
N ARG A 2 -78.06 22.12 17.58
CA ARG A 2 -76.87 22.18 16.69
C ARG A 2 -75.87 21.01 16.64
N PHE A 3 -76.06 20.14 15.64
CA PHE A 3 -74.99 19.40 14.97
C PHE A 3 -74.27 20.35 13.99
N THR A 4 -72.95 20.48 14.10
CA THR A 4 -72.12 21.24 13.16
C THR A 4 -71.36 20.24 12.27
N ARG A 5 -71.72 20.18 10.99
CA ARG A 5 -70.99 19.43 9.96
C ARG A 5 -69.77 20.25 9.54
N PHE A 6 -68.57 19.71 9.70
CA PHE A 6 -67.38 20.21 9.01
C PHE A 6 -67.25 19.53 7.65
N LEU A 7 -67.19 20.35 6.60
CA LEU A 7 -66.96 19.96 5.22
C LEU A 7 -65.43 19.84 5.03
N LEU A 8 -64.89 18.64 4.83
CA LEU A 8 -63.49 18.47 4.43
C LEU A 8 -63.37 18.74 2.93
N VAL A 9 -62.69 19.82 2.56
CA VAL A 9 -62.29 20.11 1.17
C VAL A 9 -60.91 19.51 0.98
N SER A 10 -60.83 18.43 0.19
CA SER A 10 -59.56 17.78 -0.16
C SER A 10 -58.91 18.57 -1.31
N PHE A 11 -57.83 19.29 -1.02
CA PHE A 11 -56.96 19.88 -2.05
C PHE A 11 -56.02 18.80 -2.57
N CYS A 12 -56.25 18.31 -3.80
CA CYS A 12 -55.27 17.53 -4.53
C CYS A 12 -54.15 18.46 -5.00
N ILE A 13 -53.02 18.45 -4.28
CA ILE A 13 -51.77 19.05 -4.76
C ILE A 13 -51.19 18.09 -5.79
N VAL A 14 -51.22 18.50 -7.06
CA VAL A 14 -50.47 17.83 -8.13
C VAL A 14 -49.01 18.25 -7.98
N SER A 15 -48.19 17.39 -7.39
CA SER A 15 -46.74 17.55 -7.35
C SER A 15 -46.15 17.19 -8.71
N VAL A 16 -45.84 18.21 -9.50
CA VAL A 16 -45.03 18.06 -10.72
C VAL A 16 -43.60 17.77 -10.28
N ARG A 17 -43.16 16.51 -10.40
CA ARG A 17 -41.74 16.15 -10.26
C ARG A 17 -41.02 16.61 -11.52
N TYR A 18 -40.31 17.73 -11.45
CA TYR A 18 -39.24 18.00 -12.40
C TYR A 18 -38.15 16.96 -12.13
N ALA A 19 -37.89 16.10 -13.12
CA ALA A 19 -36.66 15.34 -13.15
C ALA A 19 -35.53 16.35 -13.35
N HIS A 20 -34.85 16.73 -12.27
CA HIS A 20 -33.55 17.37 -12.40
C HIS A 20 -32.66 16.38 -13.14
N ALA A 21 -32.14 16.77 -14.30
CA ALA A 21 -30.99 16.07 -14.85
C ALA A 21 -29.92 16.11 -13.75
N ASN A 22 -29.42 14.94 -13.31
CA ASN A 22 -28.39 14.89 -12.28
C ASN A 22 -27.22 15.75 -12.74
N GLU A 23 -26.99 16.83 -12.02
CA GLU A 23 -25.92 17.77 -12.29
C GLU A 23 -24.60 17.05 -11.99
N LEU A 24 -23.74 16.92 -13.01
CA LEU A 24 -22.45 16.25 -12.85
C LEU A 24 -21.54 17.15 -12.02
N THR A 25 -20.95 16.56 -10.99
CA THR A 25 -20.13 17.28 -10.01
C THR A 25 -18.72 16.71 -10.01
N VAL A 26 -17.72 17.58 -9.95
CA VAL A 26 -16.32 17.22 -9.68
C VAL A 26 -16.00 17.60 -8.24
N HIS A 27 -15.27 16.71 -7.58
CA HIS A 27 -14.80 16.86 -6.20
C HIS A 27 -13.37 17.39 -6.24
N LEU A 28 -13.11 18.49 -5.54
CA LEU A 28 -11.83 19.18 -5.52
C LEU A 28 -11.39 19.40 -4.07
N PHE A 29 -10.09 19.50 -3.85
CA PHE A 29 -9.54 19.76 -2.52
C PHE A 29 -8.58 20.94 -2.54
N GLU A 30 -8.88 21.95 -1.75
CA GLU A 30 -8.03 23.13 -1.59
C GLU A 30 -7.08 22.93 -0.41
N ARG A 31 -5.77 22.95 -0.68
CA ARG A 31 -4.76 22.77 0.36
C ARG A 31 -4.43 24.08 1.07
N THR A 32 -4.66 24.09 2.37
CA THR A 32 -4.08 25.07 3.31
C THR A 32 -2.91 24.42 4.06
N GLN A 33 -1.71 24.95 3.87
CA GLN A 33 -0.54 24.53 4.65
C GLN A 33 -0.47 25.32 5.96
N LEU A 34 -0.70 24.65 7.09
CA LEU A 34 -0.66 25.25 8.43
C LEU A 34 0.78 25.56 8.86
N THR A 35 1.69 24.64 8.53
CA THR A 35 3.13 24.81 8.71
C THR A 35 3.87 23.82 7.83
N GLY A 36 5.05 24.20 7.32
CA GLY A 36 6.00 23.27 6.68
C GLY A 36 7.03 22.69 7.65
N THR A 37 6.92 22.98 8.95
CA THR A 37 7.87 22.47 9.96
C THR A 37 7.44 21.09 10.43
N TYR A 38 8.36 20.14 10.46
CA TYR A 38 8.11 18.81 10.98
C TYR A 38 8.13 18.82 12.51
N PHE A 39 6.97 18.53 13.12
CA PHE A 39 6.79 18.49 14.58
C PHE A 39 6.20 17.17 15.07
N SER A 40 5.43 16.47 14.22
CA SER A 40 4.65 15.29 14.58
C SER A 40 4.51 14.39 13.34
N GLU A 41 4.30 13.10 13.54
CA GLU A 41 3.88 12.19 12.47
C GLU A 41 2.37 12.24 12.20
N GLY A 42 1.58 12.80 13.09
CA GLY A 42 0.12 12.81 13.00
C GLY A 42 -0.47 14.19 13.26
N ALA A 43 -1.69 14.41 12.77
CA ALA A 43 -2.50 15.58 13.05
C ALA A 43 -3.93 15.16 13.40
N SER A 44 -4.56 15.92 14.29
CA SER A 44 -5.95 15.72 14.71
C SER A 44 -6.78 16.98 14.53
N ALA A 45 -8.09 16.81 14.46
CA ALA A 45 -9.06 17.90 14.29
C ALA A 45 -10.20 17.77 15.30
N GLY A 46 -10.64 18.89 15.87
CA GLY A 46 -11.70 18.96 16.87
C GLY A 46 -11.79 20.36 17.48
N ASP A 47 -12.92 20.70 18.10
CA ASP A 47 -13.13 22.00 18.75
C ASP A 47 -12.31 22.10 20.05
N VAL A 48 -11.14 22.75 20.00
CA VAL A 48 -10.25 22.90 21.15
C VAL A 48 -10.69 24.06 22.04
N ASN A 49 -11.30 25.08 21.43
CA ASN A 49 -11.50 26.38 22.03
C ASN A 49 -12.95 26.63 22.52
N GLY A 50 -13.85 25.68 22.24
CA GLY A 50 -15.26 25.68 22.65
C GLY A 50 -16.15 26.63 21.85
N ASP A 51 -15.69 27.13 20.69
CA ASP A 51 -16.47 28.04 19.84
C ASP A 51 -17.37 27.32 18.82
N GLY A 52 -17.28 25.99 18.74
CA GLY A 52 -18.03 25.16 17.81
C GLY A 52 -17.42 25.05 16.41
N GLU A 53 -16.28 25.70 16.14
CA GLU A 53 -15.50 25.54 14.92
C GLU A 53 -14.44 24.45 15.12
N VAL A 54 -14.05 23.77 14.04
CA VAL A 54 -13.06 22.69 14.13
C VAL A 54 -11.64 23.27 14.07
N ASP A 55 -10.91 23.11 15.16
CA ASP A 55 -9.49 23.43 15.26
C ASP A 55 -8.61 22.25 14.82
N VAL A 56 -7.35 22.51 14.51
CA VAL A 56 -6.36 21.47 14.16
C VAL A 56 -5.24 21.42 15.17
N VAL A 57 -4.89 20.23 15.66
CA VAL A 57 -3.72 19.99 16.51
C VAL A 57 -2.63 19.30 15.70
N TYR A 58 -1.42 19.86 15.76
CA TYR A 58 -0.22 19.25 15.17
C TYR A 58 1.00 19.52 16.04
N GLY A 59 1.43 18.48 16.75
CA GLY A 59 2.54 18.54 17.69
C GLY A 59 2.33 19.60 18.77
N PRO A 60 3.22 20.60 18.89
CA PRO A 60 3.16 21.60 19.96
C PRO A 60 2.10 22.69 19.76
N TYR A 61 1.36 22.68 18.64
CA TYR A 61 0.41 23.73 18.31
C TYR A 61 -1.01 23.21 18.14
N TRP A 62 -1.97 24.06 18.49
CA TRP A 62 -3.30 24.03 17.88
C TRP A 62 -3.50 25.28 17.01
N PHE A 63 -4.26 25.14 15.94
CA PHE A 63 -4.56 26.16 14.94
C PHE A 63 -6.07 26.43 14.95
N ALA A 64 -6.45 27.68 15.19
CA ALA A 64 -7.85 28.04 15.37
C ALA A 64 -8.62 28.02 14.04
N GLY A 65 -9.69 27.24 13.97
CA GLY A 65 -10.57 27.15 12.80
C GLY A 65 -11.40 28.42 12.57
N PRO A 66 -12.12 28.51 11.44
CA PRO A 66 -11.97 27.69 10.23
C PRO A 66 -10.88 28.23 9.29
N LYS A 67 -10.26 29.39 9.60
CA LYS A 67 -9.24 30.02 8.74
C LYS A 67 -7.82 29.55 9.03
N TYR A 68 -7.56 29.08 10.24
CA TYR A 68 -6.23 28.63 10.69
C TYR A 68 -5.14 29.71 10.68
N ASP A 69 -5.54 31.00 10.70
CA ASP A 69 -4.63 32.15 10.73
C ASP A 69 -3.98 32.34 12.12
N ALA A 70 -4.65 31.86 13.18
CA ALA A 70 -4.17 31.92 14.55
C ALA A 70 -3.67 30.54 14.99
N LYS A 71 -2.53 30.52 15.69
CA LYS A 71 -1.98 29.31 16.31
C LYS A 71 -1.51 29.58 17.73
N HIS A 72 -1.60 28.56 18.57
CA HIS A 72 -1.34 28.64 20.00
C HIS A 72 -0.48 27.47 20.45
N GLU A 73 0.41 27.70 21.42
CA GLU A 73 1.31 26.66 21.94
C GLU A 73 0.61 25.81 23.00
N ILE A 74 0.55 24.50 22.79
CA ILE A 74 0.19 23.50 23.80
C ILE A 74 1.41 23.25 24.70
N TYR A 75 2.59 23.09 24.09
CA TYR A 75 3.85 22.89 24.78
C TYR A 75 5.00 23.50 23.97
N LYS A 76 6.18 23.58 24.58
CA LYS A 76 7.36 24.18 23.96
C LYS A 76 7.63 23.57 22.57
N PRO A 77 7.65 24.37 21.49
CA PRO A 77 7.88 23.86 20.15
C PRO A 77 9.33 23.47 19.92
N VAL A 78 9.54 22.24 19.43
CA VAL A 78 10.85 21.71 19.06
C VAL A 78 10.72 21.05 17.68
N PRO A 79 11.30 21.63 16.62
CA PRO A 79 11.33 20.99 15.31
C PRO A 79 12.04 19.65 15.36
N GLN A 80 11.50 18.68 14.63
CA GLN A 80 12.01 17.32 14.58
C GLN A 80 12.98 17.15 13.41
N ASN A 81 13.93 16.23 13.55
CA ASN A 81 14.89 15.91 12.50
C ASN A 81 14.26 14.91 11.53
N MET A 82 14.12 15.26 10.24
CA MET A 82 13.58 14.37 9.21
C MET A 82 14.42 13.10 8.95
N ASP A 83 15.68 13.04 9.41
CA ASP A 83 16.47 11.79 9.40
C ASP A 83 16.14 10.87 10.60
N ARG A 84 15.12 11.22 11.38
CA ARG A 84 14.57 10.44 12.52
C ARG A 84 13.05 10.57 12.54
N TYR A 85 12.42 9.76 13.36
CA TYR A 85 11.00 9.91 13.66
C TYR A 85 10.77 11.01 14.70
N ALA A 86 9.59 11.63 14.65
CA ALA A 86 9.14 12.58 15.67
C ALA A 86 8.88 11.86 17.00
N ASP A 87 8.81 12.60 18.11
CA ASP A 87 8.41 12.07 19.42
C ASP A 87 6.90 12.17 19.67
N ASN A 88 6.13 12.62 18.68
CA ASN A 88 4.66 12.69 18.65
C ASN A 88 4.17 11.95 17.40
N PHE A 89 3.46 10.84 17.58
CA PHE A 89 2.94 10.02 16.48
C PHE A 89 1.45 10.23 16.25
N PHE A 90 0.67 10.28 17.34
CA PHE A 90 -0.79 10.41 17.30
C PHE A 90 -1.25 11.45 18.31
N SER A 91 -2.35 12.11 17.97
CA SER A 91 -3.07 12.95 18.92
C SER A 91 -4.58 12.76 18.80
N TRP A 92 -5.30 12.93 19.91
CA TRP A 92 -6.76 12.97 19.92
C TRP A 92 -7.25 14.10 20.80
N ILE A 93 -8.37 14.68 20.40
CA ILE A 93 -9.03 15.81 21.05
C ILE A 93 -10.32 15.28 21.68
N HIS A 94 -10.43 15.38 23.01
CA HIS A 94 -11.59 14.93 23.77
C HIS A 94 -11.59 15.58 25.15
N ASP A 95 -12.75 15.71 25.79
CA ASP A 95 -12.87 16.15 27.19
C ASP A 95 -12.39 15.04 28.15
N PHE A 96 -11.07 14.85 28.20
CA PHE A 96 -10.44 13.83 29.03
C PHE A 96 -10.59 14.19 30.51
N SER A 97 -10.55 15.47 30.88
CA SER A 97 -10.69 15.95 32.26
C SER A 97 -12.13 15.91 32.79
N GLY A 98 -13.13 15.87 31.90
CA GLY A 98 -14.56 15.91 32.24
C GLY A 98 -15.04 17.30 32.66
N ASP A 99 -14.33 18.35 32.27
CA ASP A 99 -14.59 19.73 32.69
C ASP A 99 -15.33 20.59 31.64
N GLY A 100 -15.72 19.96 30.53
CA GLY A 100 -16.42 20.56 29.40
C GLY A 100 -15.50 21.20 28.37
N TRP A 101 -14.17 21.11 28.53
CA TRP A 101 -13.19 21.58 27.55
C TRP A 101 -12.41 20.41 26.97
N ASN A 102 -12.25 20.40 25.65
CA ASN A 102 -11.46 19.36 25.02
C ASN A 102 -9.97 19.52 25.33
N ASP A 103 -9.39 18.44 25.84
CA ASP A 103 -7.97 18.24 26.11
C ASP A 103 -7.30 17.53 24.92
N VAL A 104 -5.96 17.41 24.95
CA VAL A 104 -5.20 16.73 23.90
C VAL A 104 -4.44 15.53 24.46
N LEU A 105 -4.84 14.32 24.08
CA LEU A 105 -4.05 13.11 24.29
C LEU A 105 -2.98 13.01 23.21
N VAL A 106 -1.73 12.76 23.61
CA VAL A 106 -0.60 12.52 22.71
C VAL A 106 -0.02 11.14 22.99
N VAL A 107 0.08 10.33 21.93
CA VAL A 107 0.89 9.11 21.92
C VAL A 107 2.14 9.37 21.10
N GLY A 108 3.29 9.20 21.77
CA GLY A 108 4.59 9.49 21.21
C GLY A 108 5.22 8.31 20.47
N PHE A 109 6.55 8.34 20.40
CA PHE A 109 7.35 7.27 19.81
C PHE A 109 7.01 5.90 20.42
N PRO A 110 6.87 4.82 19.63
CA PRO A 110 6.55 3.50 20.15
C PRO A 110 7.47 3.05 21.30
N GLY A 111 6.87 2.71 22.42
CA GLY A 111 7.55 2.39 23.66
C GLY A 111 7.86 3.58 24.57
N THR A 112 7.09 4.65 24.46
CA THR A 112 7.13 5.81 25.36
C THR A 112 5.76 6.07 25.99
N PRO A 113 5.69 6.83 27.10
CA PRO A 113 4.42 7.15 27.76
C PRO A 113 3.49 7.98 26.89
N ALA A 114 2.19 7.83 27.10
CA ALA A 114 1.16 8.70 26.57
C ALA A 114 0.82 9.80 27.58
N TYR A 115 0.49 10.98 27.07
CA TYR A 115 0.24 12.16 27.90
C TYR A 115 -1.04 12.88 27.50
N VAL A 116 -1.82 13.30 28.49
CA VAL A 116 -2.87 14.30 28.28
C VAL A 116 -2.29 15.68 28.58
N TYR A 117 -2.46 16.61 27.65
CA TYR A 117 -2.26 18.03 27.86
C TYR A 117 -3.63 18.63 28.21
N GLU A 118 -3.75 19.11 29.44
CA GLU A 118 -4.98 19.69 30.00
C GLU A 118 -5.18 21.12 29.46
N ASN A 119 -6.34 21.37 28.85
CA ASN A 119 -6.70 22.65 28.26
C ASN A 119 -6.79 23.73 29.35
N PRO A 120 -5.99 24.81 29.25
CA PRO A 120 -5.94 25.82 30.30
C PRO A 120 -7.09 26.84 30.18
N LYS A 121 -8.05 26.59 29.27
CA LYS A 121 -9.24 27.42 28.98
C LYS A 121 -8.84 28.79 28.40
N GLN A 122 -9.83 29.60 28.06
CA GLN A 122 -9.66 30.88 27.34
C GLN A 122 -8.58 31.80 27.93
N ASP A 123 -8.49 31.92 29.26
CA ASP A 123 -7.53 32.83 29.91
C ASP A 123 -6.10 32.25 29.99
N GLY A 124 -5.91 30.98 29.63
CA GLY A 124 -4.67 30.23 29.84
C GLY A 124 -3.84 29.95 28.59
N TRP A 125 -4.33 30.23 27.38
CA TRP A 125 -3.67 29.86 26.12
C TRP A 125 -2.36 30.60 25.83
N SER A 126 -2.00 31.62 26.62
CA SER A 126 -0.67 32.24 26.57
C SER A 126 0.41 31.47 27.33
N THR A 127 0.05 30.36 27.98
CA THR A 127 0.94 29.49 28.75
C THR A 127 0.90 28.06 28.24
N HIS A 128 1.97 27.30 28.46
CA HIS A 128 1.99 25.87 28.11
C HIS A 128 1.04 25.09 29.01
N TRP A 129 0.34 24.15 28.39
CA TRP A 129 -0.68 23.32 29.00
C TRP A 129 -0.07 22.39 30.05
N LYS A 130 -0.87 22.07 31.05
CA LYS A 130 -0.41 21.16 32.10
C LYS A 130 -0.36 19.74 31.54
N LYS A 131 0.81 19.13 31.65
CA LYS A 131 1.11 17.79 31.10
C LYS A 131 0.89 16.73 32.17
N HIS A 132 0.05 15.74 31.87
CA HIS A 132 -0.24 14.58 32.71
C HIS A 132 0.23 13.32 32.01
N GLN A 133 1.04 12.50 32.68
CA GLN A 133 1.34 11.17 32.18
C GLN A 133 0.20 10.25 32.57
N VAL A 134 -0.62 9.87 31.59
CA VAL A 134 -1.81 9.05 31.83
C VAL A 134 -1.55 7.57 31.59
N PHE A 135 -0.60 7.24 30.72
CA PHE A 135 -0.28 5.86 30.43
C PHE A 135 1.22 5.68 30.20
N ASP A 136 1.78 4.57 30.65
CA ASP A 136 3.23 4.40 30.70
C ASP A 136 3.86 4.01 29.36
N TRP A 137 3.11 3.36 28.47
CA TRP A 137 3.66 2.81 27.22
C TRP A 137 2.60 2.44 26.18
N VAL A 138 2.72 2.98 24.95
CA VAL A 138 2.05 2.45 23.74
C VAL A 138 3.06 1.86 22.74
N SER A 139 2.82 0.66 22.20
CA SER A 139 3.79 -0.12 21.40
C SER A 139 3.60 -0.10 19.88
N ASN A 140 2.39 0.17 19.36
CA ASN A 140 2.11 0.09 17.92
C ASN A 140 2.04 1.46 17.24
N GLU A 141 2.05 1.44 15.91
CA GLU A 141 1.94 2.58 15.01
C GLU A 141 0.57 2.66 14.33
N SER A 142 -0.46 2.17 15.01
CA SER A 142 -1.87 2.28 14.60
C SER A 142 -2.84 2.22 15.80
N PRO A 143 -2.52 2.82 16.98
CA PRO A 143 -3.48 2.90 18.08
C PRO A 143 -4.72 3.68 17.65
N GLN A 144 -5.86 3.35 18.26
CA GLN A 144 -7.13 4.02 17.97
C GLN A 144 -7.81 4.41 19.28
N LEU A 145 -8.41 5.60 19.31
CA LEU A 145 -9.26 6.05 20.40
C LEU A 145 -10.73 5.87 19.97
N VAL A 146 -11.36 4.83 20.48
CA VAL A 146 -12.68 4.37 20.02
C VAL A 146 -13.46 3.77 21.17
N ASN A 147 -14.77 3.97 21.18
CA ASN A 147 -15.67 3.36 22.15
C ASN A 147 -15.96 1.91 21.75
N ILE A 148 -15.29 0.96 22.41
CA ILE A 148 -15.43 -0.47 22.09
C ILE A 148 -16.59 -1.12 22.86
N PHE A 149 -17.17 -0.44 23.85
CA PHE A 149 -18.25 -0.95 24.69
C PHE A 149 -19.63 -0.36 24.36
N GLY A 150 -19.70 0.65 23.49
CA GLY A 150 -20.92 1.35 23.13
C GLY A 150 -21.47 2.23 24.26
N ASP A 151 -20.63 2.68 25.20
CA ASP A 151 -21.03 3.62 26.26
C ASP A 151 -20.77 5.09 25.85
N ASP A 152 -20.52 6.02 26.77
CA ASP A 152 -20.25 7.43 26.43
C ASP A 152 -18.75 7.75 26.34
N LYS A 153 -17.86 6.78 26.51
CA LYS A 153 -16.41 6.98 26.65
C LYS A 153 -15.64 6.20 25.60
N PRO A 154 -14.57 6.78 25.04
CA PRO A 154 -13.67 6.03 24.20
C PRO A 154 -12.55 5.35 25.01
N GLU A 155 -12.13 4.18 24.55
CA GLU A 155 -10.93 3.48 25.00
C GLU A 155 -9.78 3.70 24.03
N LEU A 156 -8.55 3.80 24.55
CA LEU A 156 -7.35 3.73 23.70
C LEU A 156 -7.03 2.26 23.44
N VAL A 157 -7.38 1.77 22.26
CA VAL A 157 -7.03 0.44 21.77
C VAL A 157 -5.61 0.47 21.22
N CYS A 158 -4.73 -0.35 21.77
CA CYS A 158 -3.33 -0.34 21.42
C CYS A 158 -2.64 -1.67 21.74
N THR A 159 -1.37 -1.78 21.33
CA THR A 159 -0.49 -2.80 21.90
C THR A 159 0.38 -2.21 23.01
N ARG A 160 0.75 -3.03 23.99
CA ARG A 160 1.70 -2.66 25.04
C ARG A 160 2.56 -3.86 25.40
N ASP A 161 3.88 -3.72 25.30
CA ASP A 161 4.87 -4.74 25.63
C ASP A 161 4.53 -6.14 25.08
N GLY A 162 4.10 -6.20 23.82
CA GLY A 162 3.78 -7.45 23.13
C GLY A 162 2.39 -8.02 23.39
N PHE A 163 1.52 -7.31 24.13
CA PHE A 163 0.11 -7.64 24.31
C PHE A 163 -0.78 -6.77 23.42
N PHE A 164 -1.84 -7.33 22.85
CA PHE A 164 -3.00 -6.56 22.39
C PHE A 164 -3.90 -6.24 23.59
N GLY A 165 -4.54 -5.08 23.57
CA GLY A 165 -5.43 -4.65 24.64
C GLY A 165 -6.02 -3.27 24.39
N PHE A 166 -6.61 -2.74 25.44
CA PHE A 166 -7.14 -1.39 25.45
C PHE A 166 -6.92 -0.76 26.83
N VAL A 167 -7.01 0.56 26.88
CA VAL A 167 -6.76 1.36 28.07
C VAL A 167 -8.04 2.09 28.46
N THR A 168 -8.44 1.99 29.72
CA THR A 168 -9.61 2.66 30.28
C THR A 168 -9.22 3.77 31.24
N MET A 169 -10.01 4.84 31.24
CA MET A 169 -9.88 5.96 32.18
C MET A 169 -10.63 5.71 33.49
N ASP A 170 -10.02 6.02 34.64
CA ASP A 170 -10.75 6.11 35.91
C ASP A 170 -11.58 7.41 35.93
N PRO A 171 -12.92 7.35 36.00
CA PRO A 171 -13.76 8.55 36.07
C PRO A 171 -13.52 9.43 37.30
N ASN A 172 -12.95 8.90 38.39
CA ASN A 172 -12.69 9.66 39.60
C ASN A 172 -11.33 10.38 39.56
N GLU A 173 -10.39 9.86 38.78
CA GLU A 173 -9.07 10.44 38.55
C GLU A 173 -8.71 10.38 37.06
N PRO A 174 -9.46 11.09 36.19
CA PRO A 174 -9.36 10.90 34.74
C PRO A 174 -8.03 11.34 34.13
N LEU A 175 -7.30 12.24 34.81
CA LEU A 175 -5.93 12.64 34.46
C LEU A 175 -4.86 11.90 35.27
N GLY A 176 -5.25 10.86 36.02
CA GLY A 176 -4.36 9.94 36.73
C GLY A 176 -3.80 8.85 35.82
N THR A 177 -3.30 7.77 36.42
CA THR A 177 -2.79 6.61 35.68
C THR A 177 -3.97 5.78 35.16
N TRP A 178 -4.00 5.49 33.87
CA TRP A 178 -5.00 4.67 33.22
C TRP A 178 -4.64 3.18 33.28
N ASP A 179 -5.67 2.33 33.27
CA ASP A 179 -5.54 0.89 33.39
C ASP A 179 -5.50 0.22 32.02
N PHE A 180 -4.52 -0.66 31.81
CA PHE A 180 -4.42 -1.48 30.60
C PHE A 180 -5.02 -2.85 30.82
N HIS A 181 -5.91 -3.24 29.91
CA HIS A 181 -6.59 -4.53 29.88
C HIS A 181 -6.02 -5.38 28.74
N PRO A 182 -5.05 -6.26 29.01
CA PRO A 182 -4.53 -7.16 27.99
C PRO A 182 -5.60 -8.18 27.59
N ILE A 183 -5.86 -8.28 26.30
CA ILE A 183 -6.82 -9.24 25.74
C ILE A 183 -6.14 -10.48 25.14
N SER A 184 -4.82 -10.44 24.94
CA SER A 184 -4.01 -11.53 24.41
C SER A 184 -2.92 -12.01 25.37
N GLU A 185 -2.19 -13.07 25.00
CA GLU A 185 -0.85 -13.32 25.53
C GLU A 185 0.18 -12.37 24.90
N GLN A 186 1.46 -12.51 25.24
CA GLN A 186 2.56 -11.70 24.69
C GLN A 186 2.95 -12.21 23.29
N VAL A 187 2.12 -11.90 22.29
CA VAL A 187 2.19 -12.48 20.93
C VAL A 187 2.48 -11.46 19.82
N THR A 188 2.55 -10.18 20.15
CA THR A 188 2.86 -9.10 19.19
C THR A 188 4.19 -8.42 19.52
N ALA A 189 4.60 -7.46 18.68
CA ALA A 189 5.85 -6.73 18.84
C ALA A 189 5.84 -5.92 20.14
N THR A 190 6.99 -5.88 20.83
CA THR A 190 7.15 -5.04 22.02
C THR A 190 7.19 -3.56 21.66
N LYS A 191 7.66 -3.20 20.46
CA LYS A 191 7.63 -1.85 19.88
C LYS A 191 7.47 -1.93 18.36
N PHE A 192 6.94 -0.87 17.76
CA PHE A 192 6.71 -0.77 16.31
C PHE A 192 5.79 -1.89 15.79
N GLY A 193 4.76 -2.22 16.57
CA GLY A 193 3.67 -3.08 16.08
C GLY A 193 2.92 -2.38 14.94
N HIS A 194 2.52 -3.12 13.93
CA HIS A 194 1.75 -2.62 12.78
C HIS A 194 0.45 -3.43 12.64
N GLY A 195 -0.48 -2.94 11.83
CA GLY A 195 -1.72 -3.66 11.53
C GLY A 195 -2.58 -3.87 12.77
N LEU A 196 -3.19 -2.80 13.27
CA LEU A 196 -4.18 -2.86 14.34
C LEU A 196 -5.48 -2.27 13.81
N GLY A 197 -6.57 -3.01 13.97
CA GLY A 197 -7.90 -2.57 13.58
C GLY A 197 -8.93 -2.83 14.64
N ILE A 198 -10.09 -2.20 14.43
CA ILE A 198 -11.28 -2.38 15.25
C ILE A 198 -12.48 -2.52 14.32
N GLY A 199 -13.39 -3.44 14.62
CA GLY A 199 -14.60 -3.64 13.84
C GLY A 199 -15.34 -4.93 14.20
N ASP A 200 -16.62 -5.01 13.86
CA ASP A 200 -17.46 -6.19 14.09
C ASP A 200 -17.25 -7.23 12.98
N ILE A 201 -16.30 -8.16 13.15
CA ILE A 201 -15.94 -9.11 12.08
C ILE A 201 -17.00 -10.20 11.91
N ASN A 202 -17.61 -10.65 13.00
CA ASN A 202 -18.54 -11.78 13.01
C ASN A 202 -20.03 -11.37 12.94
N GLY A 203 -20.33 -10.08 12.83
CA GLY A 203 -21.68 -9.54 12.67
C GLY A 203 -22.53 -9.62 13.94
N ASP A 204 -21.91 -9.70 15.12
CA ASP A 204 -22.63 -9.87 16.39
C ASP A 204 -22.92 -8.56 17.13
N GLY A 205 -22.57 -7.43 16.52
CA GLY A 205 -22.79 -6.07 17.00
C GLY A 205 -21.74 -5.58 18.00
N ARG A 206 -20.64 -6.31 18.21
CA ARG A 206 -19.55 -5.91 19.12
C ARG A 206 -18.26 -5.64 18.35
N GLN A 207 -17.44 -4.75 18.88
CA GLN A 207 -16.18 -4.37 18.26
C GLN A 207 -15.08 -5.37 18.61
N ASP A 208 -14.56 -6.07 17.61
CA ASP A 208 -13.40 -6.96 17.73
C ASP A 208 -12.09 -6.20 17.53
N ILE A 209 -10.98 -6.76 18.02
CA ILE A 209 -9.63 -6.21 17.79
C ILE A 209 -8.92 -7.03 16.71
N ILE A 210 -8.61 -6.38 15.60
CA ILE A 210 -8.12 -6.99 14.35
C ILE A 210 -6.60 -6.82 14.25
N HIS A 211 -5.91 -7.82 13.72
CA HIS A 211 -4.51 -7.74 13.32
C HIS A 211 -4.24 -8.57 12.06
N SER A 212 -3.04 -8.49 11.49
CA SER A 212 -2.71 -9.13 10.22
C SER A 212 -2.87 -10.67 10.21
N GLY A 213 -2.79 -11.31 11.39
CA GLY A 213 -2.93 -12.75 11.57
C GLY A 213 -4.28 -13.21 12.11
N GLY A 214 -5.29 -12.35 12.20
CA GLY A 214 -6.63 -12.70 12.66
C GLY A 214 -7.31 -11.60 13.48
N TRP A 215 -8.26 -11.97 14.32
CA TRP A 215 -8.91 -11.04 15.23
C TRP A 215 -9.14 -11.66 16.60
N TYR A 216 -9.37 -10.81 17.59
CA TYR A 216 -9.79 -11.18 18.92
C TYR A 216 -11.27 -10.84 19.08
N GLU A 217 -12.07 -11.87 19.30
CA GLU A 217 -13.52 -11.77 19.44
C GLU A 217 -13.89 -11.19 20.80
N GLN A 218 -14.60 -10.05 20.81
CA GLN A 218 -15.04 -9.41 22.05
C GLN A 218 -16.09 -10.30 22.76
N PRO A 219 -15.86 -10.74 24.00
CA PRO A 219 -16.83 -11.56 24.71
C PRO A 219 -18.01 -10.71 25.19
N LYS A 220 -19.20 -11.30 25.20
CA LYS A 220 -20.44 -10.64 25.67
C LYS A 220 -20.40 -10.23 27.16
N LYS A 221 -19.52 -10.81 27.96
CA LYS A 221 -19.37 -10.57 29.40
C LYS A 221 -17.91 -10.52 29.75
N GLU A 222 -17.56 -9.73 30.77
CA GLU A 222 -16.21 -9.67 31.33
C GLU A 222 -15.16 -9.25 30.28
N ALA A 223 -15.54 -8.42 29.31
CA ALA A 223 -14.66 -7.99 28.22
C ALA A 223 -13.46 -7.14 28.70
N ASP A 224 -13.61 -6.47 29.83
CA ASP A 224 -12.60 -5.70 30.57
C ASP A 224 -11.72 -6.54 31.49
N THR A 225 -12.10 -7.78 31.79
CA THR A 225 -11.42 -8.59 32.81
C THR A 225 -10.93 -9.94 32.29
N SER A 226 -11.25 -10.28 31.05
CA SER A 226 -10.92 -11.57 30.42
C SER A 226 -9.99 -11.43 29.21
N ARG A 227 -9.36 -12.55 28.84
CA ARG A 227 -8.69 -12.69 27.54
C ARG A 227 -9.74 -12.97 26.48
N TRP A 228 -9.57 -12.36 25.32
CA TRP A 228 -10.48 -12.51 24.20
C TRP A 228 -10.09 -13.73 23.37
N ARG A 229 -11.07 -14.35 22.71
CA ARG A 229 -10.82 -15.54 21.90
C ARG A 229 -10.16 -15.13 20.59
N HIS A 230 -8.97 -15.65 20.30
CA HIS A 230 -8.31 -15.43 19.02
C HIS A 230 -8.93 -16.30 17.92
N GLN A 231 -9.22 -15.68 16.78
CA GLN A 231 -9.68 -16.31 15.55
C GLN A 231 -8.61 -16.09 14.47
N PRO A 232 -7.90 -17.14 14.03
CA PRO A 232 -6.83 -16.99 13.06
C PRO A 232 -7.39 -16.73 11.66
N ALA A 233 -6.87 -15.72 10.97
CA ALA A 233 -7.13 -15.46 9.56
C ALA A 233 -5.99 -14.69 8.92
N LYS A 234 -5.87 -14.76 7.60
CA LYS A 234 -4.88 -13.98 6.86
C LYS A 234 -5.49 -12.67 6.40
N LEU A 235 -5.38 -11.63 7.23
CA LEU A 235 -5.96 -10.30 7.00
C LEU A 235 -4.93 -9.29 6.46
N SER A 236 -3.79 -9.78 5.97
CA SER A 236 -2.81 -9.02 5.22
C SER A 236 -1.96 -9.93 4.34
N SER A 237 -1.52 -9.43 3.18
CA SER A 237 -0.52 -10.08 2.34
C SER A 237 0.90 -9.82 2.85
N GLY A 238 1.05 -8.88 3.79
CA GLY A 238 2.29 -8.50 4.46
C GLY A 238 2.21 -8.71 5.98
N TYR A 239 2.68 -7.74 6.74
CA TYR A 239 2.67 -7.76 8.21
C TYR A 239 1.54 -6.90 8.80
N GLY A 240 0.65 -6.38 7.96
CA GLY A 240 -0.23 -5.26 8.27
C GLY A 240 0.56 -3.96 8.17
N GLY A 241 0.02 -2.96 7.49
CA GLY A 241 0.70 -1.68 7.31
C GLY A 241 0.25 -0.65 8.33
N ALA A 242 -1.03 -0.33 8.32
CA ALA A 242 -1.60 0.77 9.06
C ALA A 242 -2.79 0.32 9.91
N GLU A 243 -3.79 1.18 10.05
CA GLU A 243 -5.10 0.83 10.58
C GLU A 243 -5.77 -0.26 9.70
N MET A 244 -6.56 -1.11 10.35
CA MET A 244 -7.42 -2.09 9.68
C MET A 244 -8.87 -1.77 10.05
N HIS A 245 -9.79 -1.90 9.10
CA HIS A 245 -11.19 -1.53 9.28
C HIS A 245 -12.10 -2.68 8.88
N ALA A 246 -13.11 -2.99 9.70
CA ALA A 246 -14.18 -3.90 9.30
C ALA A 246 -15.30 -3.11 8.59
N TYR A 247 -15.67 -3.52 7.38
CA TYR A 247 -16.70 -2.85 6.60
C TYR A 247 -17.21 -3.77 5.49
N ASP A 248 -18.52 -3.90 5.34
CA ASP A 248 -19.18 -4.51 4.17
C ASP A 248 -18.77 -3.76 2.88
N VAL A 249 -17.81 -4.26 2.11
CA VAL A 249 -17.30 -3.59 0.91
C VAL A 249 -18.21 -3.86 -0.28
N ASP A 250 -18.65 -5.10 -0.46
CA ASP A 250 -19.36 -5.54 -1.66
C ASP A 250 -20.89 -5.48 -1.57
N GLY A 251 -21.45 -5.36 -0.36
CA GLY A 251 -22.87 -5.23 -0.11
C GLY A 251 -23.60 -6.52 0.19
N ASP A 252 -22.89 -7.61 0.47
CA ASP A 252 -23.49 -8.91 0.76
C ASP A 252 -23.99 -9.07 2.20
N GLY A 253 -23.57 -8.15 3.08
CA GLY A 253 -24.05 -8.01 4.46
C GLY A 253 -23.14 -8.64 5.51
N ASP A 254 -21.99 -9.19 5.15
CA ASP A 254 -20.90 -9.46 6.10
C ASP A 254 -19.87 -8.32 6.11
N ASN A 255 -18.93 -8.36 7.05
CA ASN A 255 -17.92 -7.30 7.20
C ASN A 255 -16.57 -7.80 6.72
N ASP A 256 -16.09 -7.18 5.64
CA ASP A 256 -14.75 -7.39 5.10
C ASP A 256 -13.69 -6.63 5.90
N VAL A 257 -12.42 -6.84 5.57
CA VAL A 257 -11.32 -6.09 6.19
C VAL A 257 -10.55 -5.26 5.18
N ILE A 258 -10.47 -3.95 5.38
CA ILE A 258 -9.67 -3.02 4.57
C ILE A 258 -8.37 -2.68 5.31
N THR A 259 -7.23 -2.76 4.64
CA THR A 259 -5.95 -2.26 5.19
C THR A 259 -4.88 -2.02 4.12
N SER A 260 -3.81 -1.34 4.51
CA SER A 260 -2.54 -1.41 3.79
C SER A 260 -1.76 -2.65 4.19
N ASP A 261 -1.06 -3.28 3.25
CA ASP A 261 -0.40 -4.56 3.52
C ASP A 261 0.96 -4.40 4.21
N ARG A 262 1.67 -3.31 3.89
CA ARG A 262 3.02 -3.03 4.36
C ARG A 262 3.22 -1.53 4.55
N ALA A 263 3.55 -1.14 5.77
CA ALA A 263 3.68 0.25 6.18
C ALA A 263 4.90 0.94 5.53
N HIS A 264 5.93 0.18 5.19
CA HIS A 264 7.21 0.67 4.66
C HIS A 264 7.49 0.22 3.23
N ASP A 265 6.48 -0.32 2.54
CA ASP A 265 6.57 -0.87 1.19
C ASP A 265 5.28 -0.55 0.41
N PHE A 266 4.83 -1.40 -0.50
CA PHE A 266 3.57 -1.25 -1.23
C PHE A 266 2.46 -2.15 -0.68
N GLY A 267 1.23 -1.82 -1.07
CA GLY A 267 0.06 -2.67 -0.87
C GLY A 267 -1.10 -1.92 -0.19
N LEU A 268 -2.24 -1.90 -0.87
CA LEU A 268 -3.55 -1.56 -0.33
C LEU A 268 -4.52 -2.63 -0.81
N SER A 269 -5.25 -3.26 0.10
CA SER A 269 -6.12 -4.39 -0.20
C SER A 269 -7.37 -4.34 0.68
N TRP A 270 -8.42 -5.00 0.21
CA TRP A 270 -9.51 -5.46 1.08
C TRP A 270 -9.55 -6.98 1.06
N TYR A 271 -10.08 -7.56 2.13
CA TYR A 271 -10.15 -8.99 2.37
C TYR A 271 -11.64 -9.32 2.49
N GLU A 272 -12.19 -9.87 1.40
CA GLU A 272 -13.60 -10.28 1.30
C GLU A 272 -13.83 -11.39 2.30
N GLN A 273 -14.75 -11.20 3.24
CA GLN A 273 -15.20 -12.28 4.07
C GLN A 273 -16.02 -13.24 3.20
N VAL A 274 -15.73 -14.54 3.32
CA VAL A 274 -16.45 -15.59 2.59
C VAL A 274 -16.79 -16.72 3.54
N LEU A 275 -17.90 -17.41 3.27
CA LEU A 275 -18.28 -18.59 4.03
C LEU A 275 -17.46 -19.81 3.59
N GLY A 276 -16.48 -20.18 4.41
CA GLY A 276 -15.66 -21.38 4.28
C GLY A 276 -16.29 -22.64 4.87
N GLU A 277 -15.58 -23.77 4.77
CA GLU A 277 -16.04 -25.05 5.35
C GLU A 277 -16.02 -25.03 6.89
N ASP A 278 -15.04 -24.33 7.49
CA ASP A 278 -14.79 -24.27 8.93
C ASP A 278 -15.24 -22.95 9.58
N GLY A 279 -15.92 -22.06 8.83
CA GLY A 279 -16.42 -20.77 9.32
C GLY A 279 -16.03 -19.60 8.42
N ILE A 280 -15.70 -18.47 9.03
CA ILE A 280 -15.30 -17.24 8.35
C ILE A 280 -13.92 -17.44 7.71
N GLU A 281 -13.84 -17.31 6.39
CA GLU A 281 -12.61 -17.26 5.61
C GLU A 281 -12.49 -15.90 4.91
N PHE A 282 -11.31 -15.62 4.32
CA PHE A 282 -11.07 -14.34 3.66
C PHE A 282 -10.36 -14.50 2.31
N GLU A 283 -10.88 -13.85 1.28
CA GLU A 283 -10.26 -13.72 -0.05
C GLU A 283 -9.65 -12.33 -0.24
N GLN A 284 -8.38 -12.27 -0.68
CA GLN A 284 -7.70 -10.99 -0.88
C GLN A 284 -8.10 -10.36 -2.22
N HIS A 285 -8.51 -9.09 -2.18
CA HIS A 285 -8.68 -8.22 -3.34
C HIS A 285 -7.73 -7.03 -3.27
N GLN A 286 -6.74 -7.04 -4.16
CA GLN A 286 -5.73 -5.98 -4.20
C GLN A 286 -6.26 -4.72 -4.88
N ILE A 287 -6.14 -3.57 -4.20
CA ILE A 287 -6.50 -2.24 -4.70
C ILE A 287 -5.29 -1.55 -5.34
N MET A 288 -4.11 -1.64 -4.71
CA MET A 288 -2.85 -1.08 -5.20
C MET A 288 -1.67 -2.00 -4.85
N GLY A 289 -0.86 -2.35 -5.84
CA GLY A 289 0.34 -3.18 -5.69
C GLY A 289 1.66 -2.40 -5.74
N ALA A 290 2.74 -3.08 -6.13
CA ALA A 290 4.09 -2.54 -6.27
C ALA A 290 4.41 -2.04 -7.69
N HIS A 291 3.51 -2.23 -8.65
CA HIS A 291 3.64 -1.75 -10.03
C HIS A 291 2.33 -1.12 -10.52
N PRO A 292 2.35 -0.07 -11.39
CA PRO A 292 1.14 0.60 -11.85
C PRO A 292 0.14 -0.33 -12.54
N SER A 293 0.63 -1.38 -13.20
CA SER A 293 -0.24 -2.35 -13.89
C SER A 293 -0.97 -3.33 -12.96
N GLU A 294 -0.65 -3.34 -11.68
CA GLU A 294 -1.29 -4.21 -10.68
C GLU A 294 -2.56 -3.59 -10.08
N ASN A 295 -3.02 -2.47 -10.65
CA ASN A 295 -4.34 -1.92 -10.43
C ASN A 295 -4.88 -1.30 -11.72
N LYS A 296 -6.19 -1.10 -11.77
CA LYS A 296 -6.90 -0.62 -12.96
C LYS A 296 -6.48 0.78 -13.41
N TYR A 297 -6.02 1.63 -12.49
CA TYR A 297 -5.83 3.07 -12.72
C TYR A 297 -4.37 3.52 -12.74
N GLY A 298 -3.40 2.62 -12.52
CA GLY A 298 -1.99 2.97 -12.62
C GLY A 298 -1.46 3.72 -11.40
N VAL A 299 -2.21 3.73 -10.30
CA VAL A 299 -1.79 4.41 -9.07
C VAL A 299 -0.66 3.62 -8.44
N LEU A 300 0.39 4.34 -8.02
CA LEU A 300 1.52 3.74 -7.33
C LEU A 300 2.12 4.74 -6.36
N PHE A 301 2.18 4.36 -5.09
CA PHE A 301 3.02 4.97 -4.09
C PHE A 301 3.36 3.94 -3.02
N SER A 302 4.52 4.09 -2.40
CA SER A 302 4.93 3.29 -1.25
C SER A 302 4.58 4.01 0.06
N GLU A 303 4.70 3.28 1.16
CA GLU A 303 4.52 3.75 2.52
C GLU A 303 3.08 4.24 2.86
N PRO A 304 2.02 3.47 2.51
CA PRO A 304 0.64 3.73 2.95
C PRO A 304 0.47 3.46 4.46
N HIS A 305 1.02 4.35 5.28
CA HIS A 305 1.16 4.17 6.72
C HIS A 305 0.01 4.75 7.56
N SER A 306 -1.03 5.23 6.92
CA SER A 306 -2.31 5.52 7.57
C SER A 306 -3.44 5.29 6.56
N VAL A 307 -4.53 4.69 7.02
CA VAL A 307 -5.72 4.36 6.23
C VAL A 307 -6.93 4.81 7.03
N ALA A 308 -7.71 5.72 6.48
CA ALA A 308 -8.96 6.19 7.08
C ALA A 308 -10.16 5.85 6.18
N LEU A 309 -11.32 5.61 6.80
CA LEU A 309 -12.57 5.38 6.10
C LEU A 309 -13.57 6.51 6.35
N ALA A 310 -14.15 7.06 5.29
CA ALA A 310 -15.21 8.06 5.37
C ALA A 310 -16.06 8.07 4.09
N ASP A 311 -17.32 8.48 4.19
CA ASP A 311 -18.15 8.74 3.01
C ASP A 311 -17.78 10.13 2.49
N ILE A 312 -16.95 10.20 1.45
CA ILE A 312 -16.34 11.47 1.01
C ILE A 312 -17.29 12.24 0.09
N ASP A 313 -18.08 11.56 -0.73
CA ASP A 313 -18.97 12.24 -1.68
C ASP A 313 -20.42 12.33 -1.25
N GLY A 314 -20.82 11.62 -0.21
CA GLY A 314 -22.16 11.59 0.36
C GLY A 314 -23.06 10.56 -0.31
N ASP A 315 -22.50 9.52 -0.94
CA ASP A 315 -23.27 8.44 -1.58
C ASP A 315 -23.69 7.32 -0.62
N GLY A 316 -23.24 7.40 0.64
CA GLY A 316 -23.56 6.47 1.71
C GLY A 316 -22.58 5.32 1.85
N LEU A 317 -21.59 5.19 0.96
CA LEU A 317 -20.53 4.19 1.06
C LEU A 317 -19.29 4.78 1.74
N LYS A 318 -18.58 3.97 2.52
CA LYS A 318 -17.28 4.36 3.07
C LYS A 318 -16.18 4.17 2.04
N ASP A 319 -15.47 5.25 1.76
CA ASP A 319 -14.32 5.32 0.88
C ASP A 319 -13.01 5.26 1.67
N ILE A 320 -11.90 4.98 0.97
CA ILE A 320 -10.57 4.97 1.58
C ILE A 320 -9.87 6.31 1.34
N VAL A 321 -9.33 6.92 2.39
CA VAL A 321 -8.33 7.98 2.29
C VAL A 321 -6.99 7.46 2.81
N THR A 322 -5.96 7.56 1.97
CA THR A 322 -4.59 7.18 2.31
C THR A 322 -3.61 7.96 1.43
N GLY A 323 -2.32 7.62 1.48
CA GLY A 323 -1.31 8.31 0.71
C GLY A 323 0.08 7.83 1.02
N LYS A 324 1.07 8.62 0.61
CA LYS A 324 2.47 8.32 0.91
C LYS A 324 2.88 9.01 2.21
N THR A 325 3.40 8.23 3.16
CA THR A 325 4.22 8.82 4.22
C THR A 325 5.58 9.19 3.64
N TYR A 326 5.74 10.46 3.28
CA TYR A 326 6.95 10.94 2.65
C TYR A 326 8.15 10.75 3.60
N TRP A 327 9.15 10.00 3.14
CA TRP A 327 10.42 9.79 3.86
C TRP A 327 10.30 8.98 5.17
N SER A 328 9.24 8.16 5.32
CA SER A 328 8.92 7.46 6.56
C SER A 328 10.07 6.62 7.10
N HIS A 329 10.65 5.75 6.28
CA HIS A 329 11.83 4.96 6.66
C HIS A 329 13.14 5.52 6.09
N HIS A 330 13.20 6.85 5.95
CA HIS A 330 14.38 7.60 5.46
C HIS A 330 14.83 7.12 4.09
N ARG A 331 15.98 6.46 3.97
CA ARG A 331 16.55 5.99 2.70
C ARG A 331 16.43 4.48 2.49
N GLN A 332 15.61 3.82 3.32
CA GLN A 332 15.56 2.36 3.40
C GLN A 332 14.36 1.76 2.66
N SER A 333 13.29 2.54 2.47
CA SER A 333 12.08 2.08 1.78
C SER A 333 12.14 2.27 0.26
N PRO A 334 11.45 1.42 -0.52
CA PRO A 334 11.22 1.68 -1.93
C PRO A 334 10.57 3.04 -2.14
N MET A 335 10.96 3.75 -3.19
CA MET A 335 10.39 5.07 -3.53
C MET A 335 10.38 6.07 -2.36
N TRP A 336 11.32 5.96 -1.42
CA TRP A 336 11.34 6.78 -0.18
C TRP A 336 11.29 8.30 -0.43
N ASN A 337 11.94 8.77 -1.49
CA ASN A 337 11.94 10.17 -1.92
C ASN A 337 10.98 10.47 -3.08
N ALA A 338 10.18 9.49 -3.52
CA ALA A 338 9.10 9.78 -4.44
C ALA A 338 8.15 10.77 -3.77
N GLY A 339 7.67 11.76 -4.53
CA GLY A 339 6.88 12.87 -4.00
C GLY A 339 5.72 12.43 -3.10
N ALA A 340 5.32 13.33 -2.21
CA ALA A 340 4.20 13.11 -1.30
C ALA A 340 2.88 13.06 -2.08
N VAL A 341 1.92 12.24 -1.63
CA VAL A 341 0.58 12.18 -2.23
C VAL A 341 -0.46 11.87 -1.16
N VAL A 342 -1.68 12.37 -1.39
CA VAL A 342 -2.90 11.96 -0.70
C VAL A 342 -3.91 11.53 -1.77
N TYR A 343 -4.57 10.40 -1.56
CA TYR A 343 -5.57 9.81 -2.44
C TYR A 343 -6.84 9.49 -1.68
N TRP A 344 -7.95 9.69 -2.36
CA TRP A 344 -9.28 9.20 -2.02
C TRP A 344 -9.63 8.10 -3.04
N PHE A 345 -9.81 6.87 -2.58
CA PHE A 345 -10.29 5.76 -3.39
C PHE A 345 -11.78 5.60 -3.13
N LYS A 346 -12.58 6.07 -4.08
CA LYS A 346 -14.04 5.98 -4.04
C LYS A 346 -14.49 4.53 -4.23
N LEU A 347 -15.29 4.01 -3.31
CA LEU A 347 -15.96 2.73 -3.44
C LEU A 347 -17.13 2.83 -4.42
N VAL A 348 -17.17 1.92 -5.40
CA VAL A 348 -18.32 1.76 -6.29
C VAL A 348 -18.70 0.29 -6.35
N ARG A 349 -19.92 -0.02 -5.94
CA ARG A 349 -20.54 -1.34 -6.13
C ARG A 349 -21.23 -1.41 -7.48
N ARG A 350 -21.02 -2.50 -8.22
CA ARG A 350 -21.64 -2.79 -9.53
C ARG A 350 -22.12 -4.23 -9.57
N ASP A 351 -22.96 -4.56 -10.56
CA ASP A 351 -23.46 -5.91 -10.77
C ASP A 351 -22.34 -6.94 -11.01
N ASP A 352 -21.16 -6.49 -11.48
CA ASP A 352 -19.97 -7.32 -11.74
C ASP A 352 -18.89 -7.22 -10.65
N GLY A 353 -19.22 -6.60 -9.50
CA GLY A 353 -18.36 -6.53 -8.31
C GLY A 353 -18.01 -5.10 -7.89
N VAL A 354 -16.90 -4.98 -7.18
CA VAL A 354 -16.44 -3.74 -6.56
C VAL A 354 -15.35 -3.05 -7.39
N ASP A 355 -15.34 -1.73 -7.41
CA ASP A 355 -14.27 -0.91 -7.98
C ASP A 355 -13.88 0.22 -7.02
N TRP A 356 -12.60 0.54 -6.99
CA TRP A 356 -12.02 1.59 -6.16
C TRP A 356 -11.44 2.67 -7.07
N ILE A 357 -12.19 3.75 -7.30
CA ILE A 357 -11.83 4.82 -8.24
C ILE A 357 -10.92 5.84 -7.53
N PRO A 358 -9.65 6.02 -7.93
CA PRO A 358 -8.69 6.80 -7.17
C PRO A 358 -8.61 8.26 -7.63
N TYR A 359 -9.16 9.16 -6.82
CA TYR A 359 -8.98 10.59 -6.96
C TYR A 359 -7.75 11.05 -6.19
N LYS A 360 -6.84 11.74 -6.88
CA LYS A 360 -5.70 12.38 -6.21
C LYS A 360 -6.19 13.65 -5.52
N VAL A 361 -6.14 13.65 -4.19
CA VAL A 361 -6.56 14.76 -3.34
C VAL A 361 -5.48 15.84 -3.35
N ASP A 362 -4.22 15.47 -3.15
CA ASP A 362 -3.09 16.41 -3.13
C ASP A 362 -1.75 15.74 -3.50
N SER A 363 -0.77 16.53 -3.92
CA SER A 363 0.56 16.06 -4.36
C SER A 363 1.75 16.59 -3.54
N GLU A 364 1.54 17.27 -2.42
CA GLU A 364 2.64 17.82 -1.60
C GLU A 364 2.50 17.55 -0.10
N ALA A 365 1.28 17.46 0.41
CA ALA A 365 0.97 17.28 1.82
C ALA A 365 1.50 15.95 2.32
N GLY A 366 1.23 14.87 1.56
CA GLY A 366 1.46 13.51 2.01
C GLY A 366 0.63 13.18 3.24
N ILE A 367 0.83 11.98 3.75
CA ILE A 367 0.27 11.56 5.04
C ILE A 367 1.41 11.30 6.02
N GLY A 368 1.06 11.06 7.27
CA GLY A 368 1.97 10.49 8.26
C GLY A 368 1.34 9.26 8.89
N ARG A 369 1.33 9.20 10.21
CA ARG A 369 0.76 8.08 10.98
C ARG A 369 -0.73 8.21 11.25
N GLN A 370 -1.30 9.40 11.07
CA GLN A 370 -2.70 9.67 11.37
C GLN A 370 -3.31 10.55 10.27
N ILE A 371 -4.50 10.17 9.82
CA ILE A 371 -5.38 10.97 8.95
C ILE A 371 -6.65 11.26 9.74
N SER A 372 -7.02 12.53 9.85
CA SER A 372 -8.29 12.93 10.45
C SER A 372 -9.24 13.41 9.36
N ILE A 373 -10.48 12.96 9.40
CA ILE A 373 -11.52 13.32 8.42
C ILE A 373 -12.72 13.89 9.17
N GLY A 374 -13.20 15.04 8.73
CA GLY A 374 -14.36 15.72 9.30
C GLY A 374 -14.66 17.00 8.56
N ASP A 375 -15.86 17.53 8.73
CA ASP A 375 -16.25 18.83 8.18
C ASP A 375 -15.61 19.93 9.04
N VAL A 376 -14.49 20.50 8.55
CA VAL A 376 -13.66 21.43 9.33
C VAL A 376 -14.06 22.90 9.15
N ASN A 377 -14.92 23.18 8.15
CA ASN A 377 -15.36 24.53 7.80
C ASN A 377 -16.90 24.71 7.89
N ALA A 378 -17.61 23.68 8.38
CA ALA A 378 -19.06 23.60 8.55
C ALA A 378 -19.87 23.75 7.24
N ASP A 379 -19.32 23.32 6.09
CA ASP A 379 -20.00 23.36 4.79
C ASP A 379 -20.77 22.08 4.44
N GLY A 380 -20.68 21.06 5.30
CA GLY A 380 -21.34 19.76 5.14
C GLY A 380 -20.55 18.76 4.29
N LEU A 381 -19.31 19.08 3.89
CA LEU A 381 -18.41 18.17 3.19
C LEU A 381 -17.28 17.69 4.11
N PRO A 382 -16.85 16.43 4.00
CA PRO A 382 -15.74 15.93 4.78
C PRO A 382 -14.40 16.44 4.22
N ASP A 383 -13.66 17.16 5.05
CA ASP A 383 -12.30 17.60 4.78
C ASP A 383 -11.26 16.63 5.34
N ILE A 384 -10.02 16.75 4.87
CA ILE A 384 -8.92 15.87 5.28
C ILE A 384 -7.82 16.69 5.98
N VAL A 385 -7.45 16.27 7.19
CA VAL A 385 -6.34 16.86 7.97
C VAL A 385 -5.22 15.84 8.10
N VAL A 386 -4.01 16.25 7.68
CA VAL A 386 -2.83 15.39 7.64
C VAL A 386 -1.60 16.08 8.21
N GLY A 387 -0.75 15.31 8.88
CA GLY A 387 0.53 15.74 9.43
C GLY A 387 1.65 14.75 9.08
N GLY A 388 2.90 15.21 9.08
CA GLY A 388 4.06 14.36 8.85
C GLY A 388 5.30 15.17 8.48
N MET A 389 6.26 14.54 7.80
CA MET A 389 7.54 15.19 7.46
C MET A 389 7.42 16.43 6.55
N LYS A 390 6.27 16.62 5.92
CA LYS A 390 5.94 17.82 5.12
C LYS A 390 5.27 18.93 5.93
N GLY A 391 5.10 18.73 7.23
CA GLY A 391 4.33 19.62 8.10
C GLY A 391 2.86 19.23 8.16
N ALA A 392 1.99 20.19 8.48
CA ALA A 392 0.55 19.98 8.65
C ALA A 392 -0.27 20.73 7.61
N HIS A 393 -1.34 20.07 7.14
CA HIS A 393 -2.18 20.54 6.06
C HIS A 393 -3.65 20.24 6.34
N VAL A 394 -4.52 21.16 5.92
CA VAL A 394 -5.96 20.95 5.75
C VAL A 394 -6.22 20.89 4.25
N LEU A 395 -6.95 19.88 3.80
CA LEU A 395 -7.38 19.68 2.42
C LEU A 395 -8.90 19.86 2.40
N ALA A 396 -9.34 21.09 2.14
CA ALA A 396 -10.75 21.47 2.22
C ALA A 396 -11.51 21.00 0.97
N HIS A 397 -12.53 20.18 1.15
CA HIS A 397 -13.34 19.59 0.08
C HIS A 397 -14.29 20.62 -0.50
N THR A 398 -14.35 20.71 -1.82
CA THR A 398 -15.34 21.51 -2.54
C THR A 398 -15.97 20.71 -3.67
N LYS A 399 -17.20 21.08 -4.03
CA LYS A 399 -17.96 20.49 -5.15
C LYS A 399 -18.15 21.54 -6.24
N GLN A 400 -17.86 21.17 -7.47
CA GLN A 400 -18.08 22.01 -8.65
C GLN A 400 -18.98 21.32 -9.67
N SER A 401 -20.13 21.92 -9.97
CA SER A 401 -20.96 21.51 -11.11
C SER A 401 -20.25 21.76 -12.44
N VAL A 402 -20.26 20.77 -13.34
CA VAL A 402 -19.53 20.83 -14.61
C VAL A 402 -20.32 20.21 -15.77
N THR A 403 -19.84 20.43 -17.01
CA THR A 403 -20.37 19.72 -18.18
C THR A 403 -19.92 18.25 -18.19
N LYS A 404 -20.56 17.42 -19.03
CA LYS A 404 -20.16 16.01 -19.20
C LYS A 404 -18.71 15.88 -19.67
N GLU A 405 -18.27 16.72 -20.59
CA GLU A 405 -16.90 16.69 -21.11
C GLU A 405 -15.87 17.02 -20.02
N ALA A 406 -16.17 18.00 -19.17
CA ALA A 406 -15.29 18.38 -18.07
C ALA A 406 -15.28 17.32 -16.96
N TRP A 407 -16.44 16.72 -16.66
CA TRP A 407 -16.54 15.58 -15.75
C TRP A 407 -15.72 14.39 -16.29
N ASP A 408 -15.95 13.99 -17.54
CA ASP A 408 -15.20 12.90 -18.18
C ASP A 408 -13.70 13.19 -18.21
N ALA A 409 -13.27 14.45 -18.31
CA ALA A 409 -11.86 14.81 -18.27
C ALA A 409 -11.24 14.68 -16.87
N ALA A 410 -12.00 14.92 -15.81
CA ALA A 410 -11.56 14.82 -14.41
C ALA A 410 -11.50 13.36 -13.91
N GLU A 411 -12.29 12.46 -14.49
CA GLU A 411 -12.34 11.05 -14.09
C GLU A 411 -10.96 10.34 -14.24
N PRO A 412 -10.54 9.55 -13.23
CA PRO A 412 -9.35 8.72 -13.30
C PRO A 412 -9.33 7.82 -14.55
N LYS A 413 -8.17 7.72 -15.19
CA LYS A 413 -8.00 6.98 -16.44
C LYS A 413 -7.53 5.56 -16.16
N VAL A 414 -8.08 4.61 -16.92
CA VAL A 414 -7.59 3.24 -16.93
C VAL A 414 -6.15 3.24 -17.41
N TYR A 415 -5.29 2.53 -16.69
CA TYR A 415 -3.89 2.42 -17.01
C TYR A 415 -3.67 1.67 -18.33
N SER A 416 -2.99 2.34 -19.26
CA SER A 416 -2.65 1.79 -20.58
C SER A 416 -1.14 1.66 -20.81
N GLY A 417 -0.34 1.76 -19.74
CA GLY A 417 1.12 1.65 -19.81
C GLY A 417 1.61 0.19 -19.85
N PRO A 418 2.94 -0.01 -19.79
CA PRO A 418 3.54 -1.33 -19.75
C PRO A 418 2.98 -2.16 -18.60
N LYS A 419 2.62 -3.42 -18.88
CA LYS A 419 2.16 -4.34 -17.84
C LYS A 419 3.33 -5.16 -17.31
N LEU A 420 3.25 -5.57 -16.05
CA LEU A 420 4.11 -6.64 -15.56
C LEU A 420 3.93 -7.86 -16.47
N PRO A 421 5.01 -8.57 -16.79
CA PRO A 421 4.90 -9.76 -17.59
C PRO A 421 4.05 -10.80 -16.84
N SER A 422 3.06 -11.37 -17.53
CA SER A 422 2.15 -12.37 -16.99
C SER A 422 2.37 -13.72 -17.69
N VAL A 423 2.10 -14.80 -16.97
CA VAL A 423 2.09 -16.15 -17.56
C VAL A 423 0.98 -16.35 -18.60
N GLU A 424 -0.05 -15.50 -18.63
CA GLU A 424 -1.23 -15.67 -19.49
C GLU A 424 -0.89 -15.68 -21.00
N ASN A 425 0.14 -14.94 -21.41
CA ASN A 425 0.61 -14.90 -22.80
C ASN A 425 1.93 -15.66 -23.00
N ALA A 426 2.33 -16.46 -22.01
CA ALA A 426 3.55 -17.24 -22.09
C ALA A 426 3.43 -18.31 -23.18
N ASN A 427 4.42 -18.35 -24.07
CA ASN A 427 4.43 -19.31 -25.16
C ASN A 427 5.76 -20.05 -25.23
N ALA A 428 5.72 -21.34 -25.53
CA ALA A 428 6.90 -22.12 -25.86
C ALA A 428 7.45 -21.64 -27.22
N LYS A 429 8.51 -20.83 -27.19
CA LYS A 429 9.19 -20.38 -28.41
C LYS A 429 10.25 -21.41 -28.80
N ARG A 430 10.28 -21.78 -30.09
CA ARG A 430 11.27 -22.68 -30.67
C ARG A 430 11.81 -22.09 -31.97
N GLY A 431 13.13 -22.07 -32.10
CA GLY A 431 13.87 -21.60 -33.26
C GLY A 431 14.56 -22.74 -34.01
N PRO A 432 15.23 -22.45 -35.13
CA PRO A 432 16.08 -23.42 -35.81
C PRO A 432 17.26 -23.83 -34.92
N LYS A 433 17.72 -25.07 -35.07
CA LYS A 433 18.89 -25.57 -34.32
C LYS A 433 20.14 -24.73 -34.58
N SER A 434 20.93 -24.53 -33.53
CA SER A 434 22.23 -23.87 -33.58
C SER A 434 23.18 -24.60 -34.52
N LYS A 435 23.93 -23.83 -35.33
CA LYS A 435 25.01 -24.36 -36.16
C LYS A 435 26.33 -24.15 -35.44
N THR A 436 26.86 -25.22 -34.86
CA THR A 436 28.15 -25.22 -34.16
C THR A 436 29.29 -25.53 -35.12
N ASP A 437 30.45 -24.91 -34.89
CA ASP A 437 31.69 -25.25 -35.57
C ASP A 437 32.07 -26.73 -35.27
N PRO A 438 32.29 -27.58 -36.29
CA PRO A 438 32.57 -29.00 -36.06
C PRO A 438 33.85 -29.31 -35.29
N LYS A 439 34.81 -28.37 -35.22
CA LYS A 439 36.11 -28.55 -34.54
C LYS A 439 36.11 -27.96 -33.15
N MET A 440 35.51 -26.78 -32.98
CA MET A 440 35.51 -26.07 -31.69
C MET A 440 34.28 -26.36 -30.84
N GLY A 441 33.18 -26.84 -31.46
CA GLY A 441 31.91 -27.02 -30.77
C GLY A 441 31.23 -25.71 -30.37
N LEU A 442 31.74 -24.56 -30.83
CA LEU A 442 31.24 -23.23 -30.52
C LEU A 442 30.40 -22.66 -31.67
N VAL A 443 29.48 -21.76 -31.38
CA VAL A 443 28.70 -21.05 -32.40
C VAL A 443 29.44 -19.80 -32.89
N GLU A 444 29.50 -19.62 -34.20
CA GLU A 444 30.09 -18.41 -34.79
C GLU A 444 29.36 -17.15 -34.34
N GLY A 445 30.14 -16.19 -33.81
CA GLY A 445 29.63 -14.93 -33.25
C GLY A 445 28.91 -15.08 -31.91
N GLY A 446 28.93 -16.29 -31.31
CA GLY A 446 28.37 -16.59 -30.01
C GLY A 446 29.10 -15.89 -28.88
N ILE A 447 28.33 -15.35 -27.94
CA ILE A 447 28.77 -14.91 -26.63
C ILE A 447 28.20 -15.93 -25.65
N GLU A 448 29.07 -16.78 -25.11
CA GLU A 448 28.67 -17.89 -24.23
C GLU A 448 28.08 -17.35 -22.93
N GLY A 449 26.98 -17.95 -22.47
CA GLY A 449 26.25 -17.46 -21.31
C GLY A 449 27.12 -17.47 -20.06
N GLU A 450 27.89 -18.53 -19.84
CA GLU A 450 28.69 -18.74 -18.63
C GLU A 450 29.89 -17.80 -18.50
N VAL A 451 30.24 -17.08 -19.57
CA VAL A 451 31.32 -16.08 -19.52
C VAL A 451 30.79 -14.66 -19.30
N LEU A 452 29.47 -14.46 -19.35
CA LEU A 452 28.86 -13.16 -19.10
C LEU A 452 28.95 -12.81 -17.61
N LYS A 453 29.34 -11.58 -17.34
CA LYS A 453 29.21 -11.01 -16.00
C LYS A 453 27.73 -10.79 -15.72
N CYS A 454 27.28 -11.28 -14.57
CA CYS A 454 25.88 -11.28 -14.22
C CYS A 454 25.61 -10.83 -12.78
N HIS A 455 24.39 -10.36 -12.54
CA HIS A 455 23.87 -10.03 -11.22
C HIS A 455 22.46 -10.58 -11.08
N ALA A 456 22.25 -11.48 -10.11
CA ALA A 456 20.93 -12.02 -9.80
C ALA A 456 20.36 -11.34 -8.56
N SER A 457 19.07 -10.97 -8.58
CA SER A 457 18.36 -10.45 -7.39
C SER A 457 18.06 -11.53 -6.35
N GLY A 458 18.03 -12.80 -6.79
CA GLY A 458 17.76 -13.98 -5.99
C GLY A 458 18.38 -15.24 -6.59
N GLY A 459 18.52 -16.29 -5.78
CA GLY A 459 19.12 -17.55 -6.21
C GLY A 459 20.64 -17.50 -6.43
N SER A 460 21.16 -18.42 -7.23
CA SER A 460 22.58 -18.57 -7.54
C SER A 460 22.83 -18.91 -9.01
N VAL A 461 23.87 -18.32 -9.58
CA VAL A 461 24.27 -18.49 -10.98
C VAL A 461 25.62 -19.20 -11.05
N LYS A 462 25.75 -20.19 -11.93
CA LYS A 462 27.01 -20.90 -12.18
C LYS A 462 27.06 -21.48 -13.60
N ALA A 463 28.25 -21.84 -14.07
CA ALA A 463 28.38 -22.67 -15.26
C ALA A 463 27.88 -24.09 -14.99
N GLN A 464 27.26 -24.72 -15.99
CA GLN A 464 26.83 -26.11 -15.94
C GLN A 464 27.36 -26.88 -17.16
N ASP A 465 28.00 -28.03 -16.93
CA ASP A 465 28.39 -28.96 -17.98
C ASP A 465 27.16 -29.63 -18.60
N MET A 466 27.04 -29.50 -19.93
CA MET A 466 25.93 -30.01 -20.73
C MET A 466 26.32 -31.22 -21.58
N SER A 467 27.56 -31.69 -21.52
CA SER A 467 28.08 -32.79 -22.34
C SER A 467 27.31 -34.12 -22.20
N ARG A 468 26.64 -34.34 -21.06
CA ARG A 468 25.87 -35.55 -20.78
C ARG A 468 24.50 -35.61 -21.47
N PHE A 469 24.01 -34.50 -22.01
CA PHE A 469 22.69 -34.42 -22.64
C PHE A 469 22.82 -34.65 -24.14
N SER A 470 22.09 -35.65 -24.67
CA SER A 470 22.21 -36.09 -26.06
C SER A 470 21.05 -35.68 -26.96
N ALA A 471 19.96 -35.15 -26.37
CA ALA A 471 18.77 -34.74 -27.11
C ALA A 471 19.01 -33.49 -27.96
N ASP A 472 19.93 -32.62 -27.54
CA ASP A 472 20.38 -31.46 -28.30
C ASP A 472 21.85 -31.13 -27.99
N LYS A 473 22.39 -30.05 -28.58
CA LYS A 473 23.76 -29.61 -28.37
C LYS A 473 23.83 -28.14 -27.96
N TRP A 474 24.63 -27.88 -26.94
CA TRP A 474 24.96 -26.56 -26.41
C TRP A 474 26.29 -26.11 -26.98
N SER A 475 26.44 -24.81 -27.21
CA SER A 475 27.71 -24.22 -27.60
C SER A 475 28.74 -24.49 -26.50
N GLY A 476 29.91 -25.00 -26.85
CA GLY A 476 30.96 -25.33 -25.88
C GLY A 476 30.62 -26.45 -24.89
N ASN A 477 29.48 -27.14 -25.04
CA ASN A 477 28.92 -28.09 -24.07
C ASN A 477 28.75 -27.51 -22.66
N SER A 478 28.48 -26.22 -22.55
CA SER A 478 28.35 -25.52 -21.28
C SER A 478 27.24 -24.47 -21.39
N GLN A 479 26.75 -23.99 -20.25
CA GLN A 479 25.75 -22.93 -20.20
C GLN A 479 25.85 -22.16 -18.89
N LEU A 480 25.34 -20.93 -18.88
CA LEU A 480 24.97 -20.25 -17.63
C LEU A 480 23.71 -20.87 -17.07
N TRP A 481 23.74 -21.28 -15.81
CA TRP A 481 22.62 -21.91 -15.12
C TRP A 481 22.25 -21.15 -13.85
N TRP A 482 21.00 -20.70 -13.78
CA TRP A 482 20.43 -19.94 -12.67
C TRP A 482 19.41 -20.79 -11.91
N THR A 483 19.61 -20.89 -10.60
CA THR A 483 18.87 -21.80 -9.70
C THR A 483 18.44 -21.08 -8.42
N GLY A 484 17.33 -21.53 -7.81
CA GLY A 484 16.85 -20.96 -6.54
C GLY A 484 16.17 -19.60 -6.68
N ALA A 485 15.85 -19.17 -7.90
CA ALA A 485 15.06 -17.99 -8.19
C ALA A 485 13.57 -18.24 -7.89
N LYS A 486 12.81 -17.16 -7.73
CA LYS A 486 11.36 -17.15 -7.54
C LYS A 486 10.70 -16.19 -8.53
N PRO A 487 9.38 -16.32 -8.80
CA PRO A 487 8.65 -15.31 -9.56
C PRO A 487 8.90 -13.90 -9.00
N GLY A 488 9.23 -12.97 -9.89
CA GLY A 488 9.67 -11.61 -9.57
C GLY A 488 11.19 -11.41 -9.64
N ASP A 489 12.00 -12.46 -9.37
CA ASP A 489 13.46 -12.34 -9.41
C ASP A 489 13.98 -12.02 -10.83
N THR A 490 15.07 -11.25 -10.88
CA THR A 490 15.75 -10.84 -12.11
C THR A 490 17.20 -11.33 -12.16
N LEU A 491 17.68 -11.62 -13.36
CA LEU A 491 19.08 -11.86 -13.71
C LEU A 491 19.49 -10.89 -14.81
N ASP A 492 20.43 -10.01 -14.47
CA ASP A 492 21.01 -9.02 -15.39
C ASP A 492 22.33 -9.52 -15.94
N LEU A 493 22.45 -9.56 -17.27
CA LEU A 493 23.65 -10.00 -17.99
C LEU A 493 24.29 -8.81 -18.73
N GLU A 494 25.52 -8.45 -18.35
CA GLU A 494 26.26 -7.35 -18.98
C GLU A 494 26.67 -7.73 -20.41
N LEU A 495 26.19 -6.99 -21.41
CA LEU A 495 26.51 -7.25 -22.82
C LEU A 495 27.79 -6.49 -23.26
N PRO A 496 28.54 -7.00 -24.24
CA PRO A 496 29.62 -6.26 -24.87
C PRO A 496 29.12 -4.93 -25.47
N PRO A 497 29.96 -3.89 -25.57
CA PRO A 497 29.52 -2.61 -26.11
C PRO A 497 29.06 -2.67 -27.58
N PHE A 498 27.89 -2.12 -27.88
CA PHE A 498 27.37 -1.92 -29.24
C PHE A 498 26.47 -0.68 -29.27
N THR A 499 26.09 -0.17 -30.45
CA THR A 499 25.20 0.99 -30.53
C THR A 499 24.33 0.91 -31.79
N GLY A 500 23.21 1.64 -31.79
CA GLY A 500 22.29 1.71 -32.92
C GLY A 500 21.33 0.52 -32.98
N VAL A 501 20.98 0.10 -34.20
CA VAL A 501 20.00 -0.96 -34.43
C VAL A 501 20.71 -2.30 -34.63
N VAL A 502 20.32 -3.30 -33.85
CA VAL A 502 20.86 -4.68 -33.88
C VAL A 502 19.76 -5.72 -33.96
N ASP A 503 20.09 -6.91 -34.45
CA ASP A 503 19.30 -8.11 -34.21
C ASP A 503 19.93 -8.89 -33.07
N LEU A 504 19.13 -9.25 -32.07
CA LEU A 504 19.56 -10.11 -30.97
C LEU A 504 19.10 -11.54 -31.24
N GLU A 505 20.00 -12.50 -31.07
CA GLU A 505 19.67 -13.91 -31.21
C GLU A 505 20.10 -14.65 -29.94
N ILE A 506 19.22 -15.47 -29.38
CA ILE A 506 19.42 -16.08 -28.05
C ILE A 506 19.07 -17.57 -28.12
N VAL A 507 19.86 -18.41 -27.46
CA VAL A 507 19.56 -19.82 -27.24
C VAL A 507 19.48 -20.09 -25.74
N LEU A 508 18.33 -20.57 -25.30
CA LEU A 508 18.06 -20.93 -23.92
C LEU A 508 17.90 -22.45 -23.79
N THR A 509 17.89 -22.93 -22.56
CA THR A 509 17.53 -24.33 -22.26
C THR A 509 16.08 -24.45 -21.84
N CYS A 510 15.46 -25.55 -22.25
CA CYS A 510 14.15 -25.97 -21.79
C CYS A 510 14.27 -27.30 -21.04
N ALA A 511 13.57 -27.43 -19.92
CA ALA A 511 13.46 -28.66 -19.14
C ALA A 511 12.23 -28.63 -18.22
N SER A 512 12.01 -29.72 -17.47
CA SER A 512 10.76 -29.93 -16.73
C SER A 512 10.67 -29.08 -15.47
N ASP A 513 11.76 -28.44 -15.07
CA ASP A 513 11.94 -27.63 -13.87
C ASP A 513 12.25 -26.15 -14.17
N TYR A 514 12.18 -25.76 -15.46
CA TYR A 514 12.47 -24.40 -15.91
C TYR A 514 11.23 -23.49 -15.82
N GLY A 515 11.48 -22.22 -15.53
CA GLY A 515 10.45 -21.19 -15.39
C GLY A 515 9.93 -20.66 -16.72
N ILE A 516 8.89 -19.84 -16.62
CA ILE A 516 8.49 -18.90 -17.67
C ILE A 516 9.28 -17.61 -17.42
N VAL A 517 9.90 -17.06 -18.46
CA VAL A 517 10.76 -15.89 -18.35
C VAL A 517 10.37 -14.74 -19.26
N GLN A 518 10.45 -13.51 -18.78
CA GLN A 518 10.46 -12.31 -19.62
C GLN A 518 11.90 -11.94 -19.93
N LEU A 519 12.22 -11.73 -21.22
CA LEU A 519 13.49 -11.16 -21.65
C LEU A 519 13.32 -9.69 -21.99
N SER A 520 14.28 -8.86 -21.59
CA SER A 520 14.35 -7.43 -21.95
C SER A 520 15.77 -7.04 -22.32
N LEU A 521 15.91 -6.18 -23.33
CA LEU A 521 17.16 -5.49 -23.62
C LEU A 521 17.08 -4.09 -23.01
N ASP A 522 17.93 -3.84 -22.03
CA ASP A 522 17.79 -2.73 -21.08
C ASP A 522 16.38 -2.78 -20.46
N ASP A 523 15.59 -1.71 -20.58
CA ASP A 523 14.21 -1.65 -20.07
C ASP A 523 13.14 -2.02 -21.13
N HIS A 524 13.54 -2.46 -22.33
CA HIS A 524 12.62 -2.79 -23.41
C HIS A 524 12.40 -4.30 -23.54
N SER A 525 11.14 -4.74 -23.43
CA SER A 525 10.76 -6.15 -23.59
C SER A 525 11.05 -6.68 -24.99
N LEU A 526 11.60 -7.90 -25.05
CA LEU A 526 11.85 -8.66 -26.29
C LEU A 526 10.61 -9.50 -26.71
N GLY A 527 9.40 -8.99 -26.45
CA GLY A 527 8.12 -9.63 -26.76
C GLY A 527 7.55 -10.45 -25.59
N ASP A 528 6.57 -11.31 -25.86
CA ASP A 528 5.87 -12.04 -24.79
C ASP A 528 6.78 -13.01 -24.00
N PRO A 529 6.44 -13.31 -22.73
CA PRO A 529 7.13 -14.28 -21.92
C PRO A 529 7.31 -15.64 -22.59
N ILE A 530 8.42 -16.29 -22.29
CA ILE A 530 8.85 -17.54 -22.92
C ILE A 530 8.70 -18.66 -21.92
N ASP A 531 7.86 -19.64 -22.27
CA ASP A 531 7.74 -20.88 -21.51
C ASP A 531 8.89 -21.82 -21.85
N LEU A 532 9.78 -22.04 -20.87
CA LEU A 532 10.93 -22.93 -21.00
C LEU A 532 10.63 -24.35 -20.49
N TYR A 533 9.37 -24.67 -20.19
CA TYR A 533 8.99 -26.03 -19.86
C TYR A 533 9.20 -26.97 -21.06
N GLU A 534 9.85 -28.10 -20.79
CA GLU A 534 9.91 -29.24 -21.70
C GLU A 534 10.08 -30.54 -20.92
N THR A 535 9.60 -31.65 -21.44
CA THR A 535 9.71 -32.95 -20.74
C THR A 535 11.15 -33.49 -20.69
N GLY A 536 11.98 -33.12 -21.67
CA GLY A 536 13.39 -33.43 -21.73
C GLY A 536 14.26 -32.18 -21.73
N VAL A 537 15.56 -32.35 -21.53
CA VAL A 537 16.53 -31.26 -21.57
C VAL A 537 16.94 -31.00 -23.02
N VAL A 538 16.51 -29.88 -23.58
CA VAL A 538 16.76 -29.46 -24.96
C VAL A 538 17.03 -27.95 -25.03
N THR A 539 17.49 -27.45 -26.17
CA THR A 539 17.58 -26.00 -26.37
C THR A 539 16.26 -25.44 -26.92
N THR A 540 16.06 -24.14 -26.82
CA THR A 540 15.01 -23.44 -27.57
C THR A 540 15.28 -23.45 -29.08
N GLY A 541 16.48 -23.80 -29.53
CA GLY A 541 17.00 -23.32 -30.80
C GLY A 541 17.15 -21.79 -30.82
N LEU A 542 17.52 -21.25 -31.97
CA LEU A 542 17.84 -19.82 -32.14
C LEU A 542 16.58 -18.95 -32.12
N LEU A 543 16.32 -18.30 -31.00
CA LEU A 543 15.30 -17.26 -30.91
C LEU A 543 15.85 -15.97 -31.50
N SER A 544 15.07 -15.29 -32.35
CA SER A 544 15.49 -14.06 -33.04
C SER A 544 14.61 -12.88 -32.69
N PHE A 545 15.23 -11.79 -32.28
CA PHE A 545 14.63 -10.52 -31.91
C PHE A 545 15.21 -9.43 -32.82
N PRO A 546 14.60 -9.20 -34.00
CA PRO A 546 15.17 -8.30 -35.00
C PRO A 546 14.97 -6.84 -34.63
N LYS A 547 15.82 -5.96 -35.16
CA LYS A 547 15.66 -4.49 -35.13
C LYS A 547 15.48 -3.88 -33.74
N GLN A 548 16.23 -4.37 -32.77
CA GLN A 548 16.32 -3.76 -31.44
C GLN A 548 17.12 -2.47 -31.54
N SER A 549 16.50 -1.34 -31.20
CA SER A 549 17.16 -0.03 -31.18
C SER A 549 17.62 0.26 -29.76
N VAL A 550 18.88 0.65 -29.61
CA VAL A 550 19.44 1.00 -28.29
C VAL A 550 20.13 2.36 -28.31
N ASP A 551 20.13 3.02 -27.15
CA ASP A 551 20.80 4.29 -26.92
C ASP A 551 22.07 4.10 -26.08
N GLY A 552 23.16 4.75 -26.47
CA GLY A 552 24.44 4.60 -25.79
C GLY A 552 25.22 3.36 -26.24
N ASN A 553 26.07 2.82 -25.36
CA ASN A 553 26.93 1.68 -25.68
C ASN A 553 27.12 0.65 -24.56
N LYS A 554 26.39 0.75 -23.45
CA LYS A 554 26.41 -0.21 -22.36
C LYS A 554 24.99 -0.73 -22.21
N HIS A 555 24.85 -2.04 -22.35
CA HIS A 555 23.54 -2.67 -22.40
C HIS A 555 23.49 -3.91 -21.53
N THR A 556 22.30 -4.23 -21.07
CA THR A 556 22.03 -5.40 -20.24
C THR A 556 20.94 -6.25 -20.89
N LEU A 557 21.16 -7.55 -20.99
CA LEU A 557 20.05 -8.49 -21.21
C LEU A 557 19.50 -8.87 -19.83
N ARG A 558 18.28 -8.43 -19.53
CA ARG A 558 17.56 -8.80 -18.30
C ARG A 558 16.67 -10.01 -18.55
N VAL A 559 16.70 -10.94 -17.61
CA VAL A 559 15.79 -12.08 -17.53
C VAL A 559 14.99 -11.94 -16.24
N GLN A 560 13.67 -11.99 -16.31
CA GLN A 560 12.81 -12.03 -15.12
C GLN A 560 12.06 -13.36 -15.06
N ILE A 561 12.07 -14.04 -13.92
CA ILE A 561 11.18 -15.18 -13.69
C ILE A 561 9.77 -14.63 -13.47
N VAL A 562 8.81 -15.03 -14.31
CA VAL A 562 7.43 -14.53 -14.21
C VAL A 562 6.47 -15.60 -13.70
N GLY A 563 6.90 -16.85 -13.71
CA GLY A 563 6.13 -17.99 -13.22
C GLY A 563 6.70 -19.31 -13.73
N ALA A 564 5.87 -20.33 -13.81
CA ALA A 564 6.23 -21.62 -14.41
C ALA A 564 5.00 -22.31 -14.99
N ASN A 565 5.19 -23.08 -16.05
CA ASN A 565 4.13 -23.92 -16.64
C ASN A 565 3.44 -24.76 -15.55
N PRO A 566 2.10 -24.95 -15.58
CA PRO A 566 1.39 -25.77 -14.60
C PRO A 566 1.95 -27.19 -14.43
N LYS A 567 2.55 -27.77 -15.47
CA LYS A 567 3.16 -29.11 -15.48
C LYS A 567 4.63 -29.13 -15.02
N ALA A 568 5.25 -27.98 -14.84
CA ALA A 568 6.65 -27.89 -14.43
C ALA A 568 6.82 -28.21 -12.94
N ALA A 569 7.94 -28.83 -12.60
CA ALA A 569 8.46 -28.74 -11.25
C ALA A 569 8.77 -27.26 -10.95
N LYS A 570 8.22 -26.73 -9.86
CA LYS A 570 8.29 -25.30 -9.51
C LYS A 570 9.64 -24.89 -8.92
N ALA A 571 10.72 -25.25 -9.61
CA ALA A 571 12.09 -24.86 -9.26
C ALA A 571 12.53 -23.57 -9.95
N TYR A 572 11.76 -23.09 -10.95
CA TYR A 572 11.94 -21.81 -11.64
C TYR A 572 13.34 -21.62 -12.24
N LEU A 573 13.90 -22.70 -12.78
CA LEU A 573 15.25 -22.65 -13.34
C LEU A 573 15.28 -21.84 -14.64
N PHE A 574 16.45 -21.27 -14.92
CA PHE A 574 16.75 -20.61 -16.18
C PHE A 574 18.16 -20.97 -16.60
N ALA A 575 18.40 -21.06 -17.91
CA ALA A 575 19.74 -21.16 -18.44
C ALA A 575 19.86 -20.53 -19.82
N LEU A 576 21.02 -19.92 -20.04
CA LEU A 576 21.44 -19.31 -21.29
C LEU A 576 22.62 -20.11 -21.83
N ASP A 577 22.48 -20.66 -23.04
CA ASP A 577 23.55 -21.29 -23.79
C ASP A 577 24.48 -20.20 -24.35
N TYR A 578 24.00 -19.46 -25.34
CA TYR A 578 24.71 -18.30 -25.87
C TYR A 578 23.74 -17.24 -26.41
N LEU A 579 24.26 -16.05 -26.67
CA LEU A 579 23.58 -15.02 -27.46
C LEU A 579 24.49 -14.47 -28.57
N ARG A 580 23.89 -13.84 -29.58
CA ARG A 580 24.59 -13.12 -30.65
C ARG A 580 23.95 -11.76 -30.87
N ILE A 581 24.79 -10.77 -31.13
CA ILE A 581 24.37 -9.41 -31.42
C ILE A 581 24.81 -9.09 -32.84
N ARG A 582 23.88 -9.08 -33.79
CA ARG A 582 24.15 -8.79 -35.20
C ARG A 582 23.86 -7.34 -35.48
N THR A 583 24.88 -6.58 -35.88
CA THR A 583 24.73 -5.19 -36.29
C THR A 583 24.04 -5.06 -37.65
N ALA A 584 23.52 -3.88 -37.98
CA ALA A 584 22.85 -3.61 -39.27
C ALA A 584 23.71 -3.92 -40.52
N ASN A 585 25.03 -3.96 -40.41
CA ASN A 585 25.93 -4.33 -41.52
C ASN A 585 26.14 -5.86 -41.67
N GLY A 586 25.43 -6.66 -40.87
CA GLY A 586 25.49 -8.12 -40.88
C GLY A 586 26.64 -8.73 -40.08
N LYS A 587 27.50 -7.93 -39.45
CA LYS A 587 28.58 -8.43 -38.57
C LYS A 587 28.10 -8.63 -37.14
N PHE A 588 28.62 -9.67 -36.50
CA PHE A 588 28.44 -9.87 -35.07
C PHE A 588 29.35 -8.94 -34.27
N VAL A 589 28.82 -8.39 -33.18
CA VAL A 589 29.61 -7.72 -32.16
C VAL A 589 30.50 -8.78 -31.52
N ALA A 590 31.81 -8.55 -31.52
CA ALA A 590 32.73 -9.48 -30.89
C ALA A 590 32.53 -9.47 -29.37
N GLY A 591 32.16 -10.63 -28.81
CA GLY A 591 32.37 -10.89 -27.39
C GLY A 591 33.87 -10.89 -27.09
N SER A 592 34.26 -10.57 -25.85
CA SER A 592 35.62 -10.78 -25.38
C SER A 592 36.01 -12.26 -25.53
N ILE A 593 36.69 -12.60 -26.63
CA ILE A 593 37.23 -13.94 -26.88
C ILE A 593 38.41 -14.15 -25.93
N LEU A 594 38.25 -15.04 -24.96
CA LEU A 594 39.35 -15.83 -24.43
C LEU A 594 38.91 -17.30 -24.41
N VAL A 595 39.22 -17.99 -25.51
CA VAL A 595 39.43 -19.44 -25.47
C VAL A 595 40.59 -19.66 -24.47
N PRO A 596 40.47 -20.51 -23.44
CA PRO A 596 41.62 -20.89 -22.63
C PRO A 596 42.65 -21.52 -23.57
N SER A 597 43.87 -20.99 -23.59
CA SER A 597 44.96 -21.62 -24.31
C SER A 597 45.14 -23.04 -23.78
N VAL A 598 44.92 -24.04 -24.62
CA VAL A 598 45.38 -25.40 -24.36
C VAL A 598 46.91 -25.35 -24.40
N ALA A 599 47.55 -25.46 -23.25
CA ALA A 599 49.00 -25.68 -23.17
C ALA A 599 49.31 -27.17 -23.44
N PRO A 600 50.44 -27.50 -24.10
CA PRO A 600 50.85 -28.88 -24.38
C PRO A 600 51.25 -29.67 -23.12
#